data_AF-A0A6M6IJY4-F1
#
_entry.id   AF-A0A6M6IJY4-F1
#
_cell.length_a   1.000
_cell.length_b   1.000
_cell.length_c   1.000
_cell.angle_alpha   90.00
_cell.angle_beta   90.00
_cell.angle_gamma   90.00
#
_symmetry.space_group_name_H-M   'P 1'
#
loop_
_entity.id
_entity.type
_entity.pdbx_description
1 polymer ?
#
loop_
_entity_poly.entity_id
_entity_poly.type
_entity_poly.pdbx_seq_one_letter_code
_entity_poly.pdbx_strand_id
1 'polypeptide(L)'
;MHTASQALAIERQASAQPSLAERVSRPKTRAILGLMRLNFLSVPQPTQPDTTTTGGGERDGIFNLPPNIAFGVTALVNSSAQQTIEVFVDDNAKPAATFQGAGTQDTNLNTQIVNSGKGKVRVVVTANGKPSKIGSRQVDLFKKTYFGLVGSEDGTDGDYNDGIAILNWPLG
;
A
#
# COMPACT_ATOMS: atom_id res chain seq x y z
N MET A 1 12.91 61.24 -6.87
CA MET A 1 12.12 60.14 -7.45
C MET A 1 11.39 59.43 -6.33
N HIS A 2 10.06 59.56 -6.33
CA HIS A 2 8.99 58.85 -5.62
C HIS A 2 9.28 58.17 -4.25
N THR A 3 8.94 58.84 -3.13
CA THR A 3 7.73 58.67 -2.25
C THR A 3 7.82 57.45 -1.31
N ALA A 4 8.03 57.56 0.03
CA ALA A 4 7.17 58.10 1.11
C ALA A 4 5.74 57.52 1.07
N SER A 5 5.02 57.16 2.12
CA SER A 5 5.18 56.99 3.57
C SER A 5 3.80 56.45 4.04
N GLN A 6 3.75 55.60 5.06
CA GLN A 6 2.72 55.50 6.11
C GLN A 6 1.19 55.59 5.79
N ALA A 7 0.51 54.52 6.24
CA ALA A 7 -0.62 54.49 7.19
C ALA A 7 -2.07 54.85 6.79
N LEU A 8 -2.97 54.23 7.59
CA LEU A 8 -4.38 54.52 7.91
C LEU A 8 -5.50 53.75 7.17
N ALA A 9 -5.90 52.66 7.82
CA ALA A 9 -7.24 52.36 8.32
C ALA A 9 -8.44 53.03 7.61
N ILE A 10 -9.24 52.20 6.96
CA ILE A 10 -10.68 52.46 6.77
C ILE A 10 -11.43 51.22 7.25
N GLU A 11 -11.95 51.34 8.46
CA GLU A 11 -13.04 50.55 9.01
C GLU A 11 -14.35 50.96 8.31
N ARG A 12 -15.14 50.00 7.81
CA ARG A 12 -16.62 50.08 7.85
C ARG A 12 -17.33 48.81 7.37
N GLN A 13 -18.12 48.28 8.30
CA GLN A 13 -19.42 47.63 8.16
C GLN A 13 -19.50 46.20 7.63
N ALA A 14 -19.72 45.32 8.62
CA ALA A 14 -20.41 44.05 8.53
C ALA A 14 -21.69 44.13 7.67
N SER A 15 -21.82 43.16 6.76
CA SER A 15 -23.13 42.69 6.32
C SER A 15 -23.34 41.30 6.92
N ALA A 16 -24.24 41.25 7.90
CA ALA A 16 -24.79 40.01 8.41
C ALA A 16 -25.63 39.37 7.31
N GLN A 17 -25.36 38.10 7.00
CA GLN A 17 -26.25 37.26 6.20
C GLN A 17 -26.76 36.12 7.11
N PRO A 18 -28.09 35.92 7.23
CA PRO A 18 -28.69 35.16 8.32
C PRO A 18 -28.55 33.64 8.14
N SER A 19 -28.37 32.92 9.26
CA SER A 19 -28.49 31.47 9.33
C SER A 19 -29.96 31.05 9.32
N LEU A 20 -30.44 30.53 8.18
CA LEU A 20 -31.74 29.87 8.07
C LEU A 20 -31.57 28.37 8.28
N ALA A 21 -31.54 28.00 9.56
CA ALA A 21 -32.22 26.81 9.99
C ALA A 21 -33.70 26.87 9.53
N GLU A 22 -34.26 25.69 9.27
CA GLU A 22 -35.68 25.43 9.03
C GLU A 22 -36.16 25.56 7.56
N ARG A 23 -36.18 24.41 6.86
CA ARG A 23 -37.41 23.69 6.46
C ARG A 23 -37.11 22.67 5.36
N VAL A 24 -36.52 21.54 5.75
CA VAL A 24 -36.71 20.29 5.01
C VAL A 24 -37.68 19.44 5.81
N SER A 25 -38.80 19.14 5.16
CA SER A 25 -39.98 18.45 5.64
C SER A 25 -39.65 17.17 6.44
N ARG A 26 -40.22 17.05 7.64
CA ARG A 26 -40.25 15.79 8.40
C ARG A 26 -41.48 14.97 7.98
N PRO A 27 -41.34 13.73 7.51
CA PRO A 27 -42.46 12.79 7.56
C PRO A 27 -42.61 12.27 9.00
N LYS A 28 -43.73 12.61 9.65
CA LYS A 28 -44.23 11.88 10.82
C LYS A 28 -45.00 10.67 10.31
N THR A 29 -44.46 9.47 10.48
CA THR A 29 -45.25 8.22 10.45
C THR A 29 -44.72 7.27 11.53
N ARG A 30 -45.66 6.57 12.15
CA ARG A 30 -45.66 6.00 13.49
C ARG A 30 -44.71 4.80 13.61
N ALA A 31 -44.21 4.58 14.83
CA ALA A 31 -43.41 3.42 15.21
C ALA A 31 -44.13 2.10 14.90
N ILE A 32 -43.44 1.21 14.19
CA ILE A 32 -43.63 -0.23 14.26
C ILE A 32 -42.24 -0.83 14.50
N LEU A 33 -42.07 -1.41 15.68
CA LEU A 33 -40.93 -2.21 16.09
C LEU A 33 -40.85 -3.43 15.18
N GLY A 34 -39.88 -3.42 14.26
CA GLY A 34 -39.56 -4.54 13.38
C GLY A 34 -38.05 -4.66 13.26
N LEU A 35 -37.49 -5.75 13.79
CA LEU A 35 -36.07 -6.08 13.77
C LEU A 35 -35.63 -6.37 12.32
N MET A 36 -35.28 -5.35 11.53
CA MET A 36 -34.71 -5.52 10.20
C MET A 36 -33.19 -5.63 10.31
N ARG A 37 -32.66 -6.84 10.12
CA ARG A 37 -31.22 -7.06 9.85
C ARG A 37 -30.89 -6.41 8.50
N LEU A 38 -30.03 -5.38 8.51
CA LEU A 38 -29.37 -4.92 7.29
C LEU A 38 -28.44 -6.05 6.82
N ASN A 39 -28.79 -6.70 5.72
CA ASN A 39 -27.86 -7.56 5.00
C ASN A 39 -26.96 -6.67 4.15
N PHE A 40 -25.75 -6.40 4.63
CA PHE A 40 -24.70 -5.91 3.76
C PHE A 40 -24.40 -7.00 2.73
N LEU A 41 -24.62 -6.71 1.45
CA LEU A 41 -24.17 -7.55 0.36
C LEU A 41 -22.64 -7.55 0.38
N SER A 42 -22.03 -8.62 0.90
CA SER A 42 -20.63 -8.93 0.70
C SER A 42 -20.40 -9.12 -0.80
N VAL A 43 -19.60 -8.27 -1.43
CA VAL A 43 -19.07 -8.57 -2.76
C VAL A 43 -18.31 -9.89 -2.64
N PRO A 44 -18.61 -10.93 -3.45
CA PRO A 44 -17.82 -12.15 -3.43
C PRO A 44 -16.39 -11.82 -3.87
N GLN A 45 -15.43 -11.91 -2.95
CA GLN A 45 -14.01 -11.99 -3.30
C GLN A 45 -13.85 -13.17 -4.27
N PRO A 46 -13.18 -13.01 -5.43
CA PRO A 46 -12.91 -14.14 -6.32
C PRO A 46 -12.21 -15.23 -5.51
N THR A 47 -12.80 -16.42 -5.45
CA THR A 47 -12.16 -17.57 -4.80
C THR A 47 -10.86 -17.90 -5.52
N GLN A 48 -9.73 -17.71 -4.84
CA GLN A 48 -8.43 -18.11 -5.36
C GLN A 48 -8.37 -19.63 -5.47
N PRO A 49 -7.95 -20.20 -6.62
CA PRO A 49 -7.82 -21.63 -6.79
C PRO A 49 -6.71 -22.21 -5.90
N ASP A 50 -7.00 -23.39 -5.34
CA ASP A 50 -6.13 -24.15 -4.46
C ASP A 50 -4.76 -24.49 -5.09
N THR A 51 -3.79 -24.58 -4.20
CA THR A 51 -2.36 -24.81 -4.43
C THR A 51 -2.09 -26.16 -5.11
N THR A 52 -1.97 -26.16 -6.43
CA THR A 52 -1.23 -27.21 -7.15
C THR A 52 -0.16 -26.59 -8.04
N THR A 53 1.08 -26.94 -7.71
CA THR A 53 2.34 -26.50 -8.28
C THR A 53 2.49 -26.97 -9.73
N THR A 54 2.30 -26.05 -10.68
CA THR A 54 3.16 -25.84 -11.87
C THR A 54 2.79 -24.50 -12.50
N GLY A 55 3.44 -23.43 -12.03
CA GLY A 55 3.31 -22.07 -12.59
C GLY A 55 2.34 -21.16 -11.82
N GLY A 56 2.90 -20.31 -10.95
CA GLY A 56 2.20 -19.09 -10.49
C GLY A 56 1.16 -19.22 -9.38
N GLY A 57 1.40 -20.04 -8.34
CA GLY A 57 0.66 -19.98 -7.07
C GLY A 57 1.21 -18.91 -6.11
N GLU A 58 0.47 -18.58 -5.05
CA GLU A 58 0.96 -17.71 -3.95
C GLU A 58 2.18 -18.32 -3.29
N ARG A 59 3.20 -17.49 -3.09
CA ARG A 59 4.45 -17.86 -2.42
C ARG A 59 4.69 -16.97 -1.21
N ASP A 60 5.64 -17.39 -0.40
CA ASP A 60 6.12 -16.80 0.85
C ASP A 60 7.17 -15.69 0.65
N GLY A 61 7.16 -14.98 -0.48
CA GLY A 61 8.08 -13.88 -0.76
C GLY A 61 9.50 -14.33 -1.13
N ILE A 62 9.70 -15.61 -1.45
CA ILE A 62 10.98 -16.15 -1.92
C ILE A 62 11.02 -16.23 -3.46
N PHE A 63 12.09 -15.70 -4.03
CA PHE A 63 12.37 -15.65 -5.47
C PHE A 63 13.73 -16.25 -5.79
N ASN A 64 13.83 -16.92 -6.94
CA ASN A 64 15.08 -17.42 -7.48
C ASN A 64 15.43 -16.61 -8.74
N LEU A 65 16.40 -15.72 -8.60
CA LEU A 65 16.95 -14.90 -9.66
C LEU A 65 18.17 -15.59 -10.27
N PRO A 66 18.57 -15.23 -11.50
CA PRO A 66 19.90 -15.56 -11.99
C PRO A 66 20.98 -15.12 -10.99
N PRO A 67 22.04 -15.92 -10.77
CA PRO A 67 23.09 -15.56 -9.84
C PRO A 67 23.89 -14.36 -10.36
N ASN A 68 24.38 -13.54 -9.43
CA ASN A 68 25.27 -12.40 -9.65
C ASN A 68 24.77 -11.38 -10.70
N ILE A 69 23.49 -11.03 -10.64
CA ILE A 69 22.93 -9.92 -11.42
C ILE A 69 22.51 -8.77 -10.51
N ALA A 70 22.45 -7.56 -11.06
CA ALA A 70 21.74 -6.47 -10.43
C ALA A 70 20.22 -6.62 -10.67
N PHE A 71 19.43 -6.30 -9.66
CA PHE A 71 17.97 -6.21 -9.75
C PHE A 71 17.49 -4.98 -8.97
N GLY A 72 16.39 -4.38 -9.43
CA GLY A 72 15.74 -3.27 -8.75
C GLY A 72 14.73 -3.79 -7.73
N VAL A 73 14.58 -3.06 -6.62
CA VAL A 73 13.48 -3.24 -5.66
C VAL A 73 12.85 -1.87 -5.42
N THR A 74 11.58 -1.74 -5.78
CA THR A 74 10.74 -0.58 -5.46
C THR A 74 9.75 -0.96 -4.38
N ALA A 75 9.57 -0.11 -3.37
CA ALA A 75 8.62 -0.33 -2.29
C ALA A 75 7.51 0.73 -2.28
N LEU A 76 6.28 0.29 -2.08
CA LEU A 76 5.09 1.14 -1.93
C LEU A 76 4.38 0.77 -0.62
N VAL A 77 3.67 1.72 -0.01
CA VAL A 77 2.89 1.45 1.22
C VAL A 77 1.50 2.09 1.16
N ASN A 78 0.51 1.36 1.68
CA ASN A 78 -0.90 1.78 1.77
C ASN A 78 -1.48 1.63 3.20
N SER A 79 -0.61 1.53 4.22
CA SER A 79 -1.02 1.42 5.61
C SER A 79 -0.77 2.68 6.43
N SER A 80 -1.64 2.92 7.42
CA SER A 80 -1.40 3.90 8.47
C SER A 80 -0.31 3.45 9.46
N ALA A 81 -0.06 2.14 9.58
CA ALA A 81 1.02 1.59 10.37
C ALA A 81 2.34 1.72 9.61
N GLN A 82 3.42 1.96 10.35
CA GLN A 82 4.76 1.95 9.77
C GLN A 82 5.12 0.55 9.29
N GLN A 83 5.33 0.42 7.99
CA GLN A 83 5.84 -0.76 7.34
C GLN A 83 7.36 -0.76 7.37
N THR A 84 7.94 -1.94 7.54
CA THR A 84 9.35 -2.21 7.29
C THR A 84 9.45 -3.37 6.30
N ILE A 85 9.94 -3.06 5.10
CA ILE A 85 10.12 -4.02 4.01
C ILE A 85 11.62 -4.29 3.87
N GLU A 86 12.02 -5.53 4.09
CA GLU A 86 13.42 -5.96 4.07
C GLU A 86 13.65 -7.00 2.99
N VAL A 87 14.76 -6.84 2.26
CA VAL A 87 15.19 -7.76 1.21
C VAL A 87 16.45 -8.46 1.65
N PHE A 88 16.38 -9.78 1.77
CA PHE A 88 17.51 -10.64 2.09
C PHE A 88 17.99 -11.32 0.82
N VAL A 89 19.32 -11.39 0.66
CA VAL A 89 19.98 -12.10 -0.43
C VAL A 89 20.76 -13.27 0.16
N ASP A 90 20.59 -14.44 -0.44
CA ASP A 90 21.08 -15.72 0.03
C ASP A 90 20.61 -16.02 1.47
N ASP A 91 21.46 -16.62 2.29
CA ASP A 91 21.19 -16.90 3.71
C ASP A 91 21.84 -15.85 4.62
N ASN A 92 22.04 -14.63 4.10
CA ASN A 92 22.60 -13.54 4.90
C ASN A 92 21.64 -13.13 6.02
N ALA A 93 22.16 -12.97 7.23
CA ALA A 93 21.38 -12.54 8.39
C ALA A 93 21.01 -11.05 8.35
N LYS A 94 21.73 -10.24 7.56
CA LYS A 94 21.45 -8.82 7.38
C LYS A 94 20.71 -8.59 6.07
N PRO A 95 19.70 -7.71 6.03
CA PRO A 95 19.06 -7.35 4.79
C PRO A 95 20.05 -6.61 3.87
N ALA A 96 19.94 -6.87 2.58
CA ALA A 96 20.65 -6.17 1.52
C ALA A 96 19.99 -4.82 1.16
N ALA A 97 18.69 -4.68 1.42
CA ALA A 97 17.95 -3.43 1.34
C ALA A 97 16.84 -3.38 2.41
N THR A 98 16.58 -2.18 2.93
CA THR A 98 15.50 -1.92 3.89
C THR A 98 14.75 -0.65 3.46
N PHE A 99 13.43 -0.73 3.48
CA PHE A 99 12.51 0.39 3.22
C PHE A 99 11.59 0.55 4.42
N GLN A 100 11.36 1.79 4.85
CA GLN A 100 10.48 2.10 5.97
C GLN A 100 9.59 3.28 5.64
N GLY A 101 8.30 3.18 5.96
CA GLY A 101 7.36 4.26 5.72
C GLY A 101 5.93 3.88 6.07
N ALA A 102 5.06 4.88 6.05
CA ALA A 102 3.62 4.76 6.21
C ALA A 102 2.92 5.73 5.25
N GLY A 103 1.67 5.47 4.95
CA GLY A 103 0.81 6.30 4.11
C GLY A 103 -0.28 5.44 3.47
N THR A 104 -1.44 6.03 3.18
CA THR A 104 -2.64 5.31 2.71
C THR A 104 -2.98 5.61 1.25
N GLN A 105 -2.03 6.16 0.48
CA GLN A 105 -2.20 6.60 -0.91
C GLN A 105 -0.98 6.25 -1.75
N ASP A 106 -0.61 4.97 -1.73
CA ASP A 106 0.47 4.38 -2.52
C ASP A 106 1.80 5.14 -2.39
N THR A 107 2.19 5.40 -1.14
CA THR A 107 3.40 6.16 -0.85
C THR A 107 4.61 5.40 -1.36
N ASN A 108 5.32 5.99 -2.33
CA ASN A 108 6.52 5.41 -2.91
C ASN A 108 7.75 5.64 -2.02
N LEU A 109 8.40 4.56 -1.59
CA LEU A 109 9.59 4.57 -0.72
C LEU A 109 10.91 4.53 -1.51
N ASN A 110 10.86 4.87 -2.79
CA ASN A 110 11.92 4.83 -3.79
C ASN A 110 12.34 3.42 -4.21
N THR A 111 13.38 3.36 -5.05
CA THR A 111 13.98 2.14 -5.58
C THR A 111 15.41 1.99 -5.07
N GLN A 112 15.80 0.77 -4.69
CA GLN A 112 17.20 0.41 -4.43
C GLN A 112 17.64 -0.68 -5.42
N ILE A 113 18.91 -0.63 -5.84
CA ILE A 113 19.52 -1.65 -6.69
C ILE A 113 20.35 -2.59 -5.82
N VAL A 114 20.11 -3.90 -5.94
CA VAL A 114 20.74 -4.94 -5.13
C VAL A 114 21.36 -6.00 -6.05
N ASN A 115 22.43 -6.67 -5.61
CA ASN A 115 22.99 -7.83 -6.32
C ASN A 115 22.36 -9.13 -5.81
N SER A 116 22.02 -10.06 -6.71
CA SER A 116 21.32 -11.30 -6.38
C SER A 116 22.18 -12.37 -5.71
N GLY A 117 23.50 -12.19 -5.59
CA GLY A 117 24.38 -13.19 -4.94
C GLY A 117 24.30 -14.54 -5.65
N LYS A 118 23.96 -15.60 -4.91
CA LYS A 118 23.71 -16.94 -5.49
C LYS A 118 22.33 -17.09 -6.11
N GLY A 119 21.49 -16.06 -6.05
CA GLY A 119 20.20 -15.97 -6.72
C GLY A 119 19.00 -16.13 -5.80
N LYS A 120 19.18 -16.49 -4.53
CA LYS A 120 18.05 -16.62 -3.59
C LYS A 120 17.74 -15.25 -3.00
N VAL A 121 16.53 -14.76 -3.24
CA VAL A 121 16.05 -13.48 -2.69
C VAL A 121 14.80 -13.72 -1.86
N ARG A 122 14.72 -13.13 -0.68
CA ARG A 122 13.57 -13.23 0.23
C ARG A 122 13.15 -11.85 0.69
N VAL A 123 11.87 -11.53 0.51
CA VAL A 123 11.25 -10.31 1.02
C VAL A 123 10.53 -10.62 2.32
N VAL A 124 10.74 -9.77 3.33
CA VAL A 124 10.02 -9.81 4.60
C VAL A 124 9.34 -8.48 4.79
N VAL A 125 8.09 -8.50 5.23
CA VAL A 125 7.36 -7.29 5.63
C VAL A 125 6.96 -7.42 7.08
N THR A 126 7.23 -6.37 7.86
CA THR A 126 6.80 -6.26 9.24
C THR A 126 6.11 -4.93 9.49
N ALA A 127 5.12 -4.94 10.36
CA ALA A 127 4.42 -3.76 10.84
C ALA A 127 4.07 -3.97 12.31
N ASN A 128 4.07 -2.88 13.10
CA ASN A 128 3.79 -2.95 14.54
C ASN A 128 4.63 -4.00 15.31
N GLY A 129 5.88 -4.23 14.85
CA GLY A 129 6.80 -5.21 15.43
C GLY A 129 6.45 -6.68 15.15
N LYS A 130 5.53 -6.96 14.23
CA LYS A 130 5.10 -8.32 13.87
C LYS A 130 5.28 -8.58 12.36
N PRO A 131 5.55 -9.82 11.94
CA PRO A 131 5.48 -10.19 10.53
C PRO A 131 4.07 -10.00 9.96
N SER A 132 3.98 -9.34 8.82
CA SER A 132 2.74 -9.24 8.04
C SER A 132 2.48 -10.58 7.35
N LYS A 133 1.20 -10.88 7.06
CA LYS A 133 0.89 -11.96 6.10
C LYS A 133 1.33 -11.49 4.72
N ILE A 134 1.81 -12.40 3.88
CA ILE A 134 2.28 -12.02 2.54
C ILE A 134 1.72 -12.97 1.48
N GLY A 135 1.47 -12.40 0.31
CA GLY A 135 1.24 -13.11 -0.93
C GLY A 135 2.24 -12.65 -1.97
N SER A 136 2.73 -13.55 -2.81
CA SER A 136 3.69 -13.18 -3.87
C SER A 136 3.51 -13.94 -5.17
N ARG A 137 4.00 -13.34 -6.26
CA ARG A 137 4.05 -13.91 -7.61
C ARG A 137 5.32 -13.52 -8.33
N GLN A 138 5.77 -14.41 -9.21
CA GLN A 138 6.78 -14.07 -10.21
C GLN A 138 6.12 -14.11 -11.59
N VAL A 139 6.36 -13.07 -12.38
CA VAL A 139 5.85 -12.95 -13.76
C VAL A 139 6.97 -12.52 -14.68
N ASP A 140 6.77 -12.73 -15.98
CA ASP A 140 7.69 -12.23 -17.00
C ASP A 140 6.94 -11.75 -18.25
N LEU A 141 7.58 -10.82 -18.95
CA LEU A 141 7.21 -10.38 -20.28
C LEU A 141 8.21 -10.97 -21.26
N PHE A 142 7.71 -11.84 -22.14
CA PHE A 142 8.46 -12.46 -23.23
C PHE A 142 9.73 -13.20 -22.80
N LYS A 143 9.82 -13.67 -21.54
CA LYS A 143 11.04 -14.26 -20.97
C LYS A 143 12.26 -13.32 -21.02
N LYS A 144 12.03 -12.01 -21.03
CA LYS A 144 13.07 -10.99 -21.13
C LYS A 144 13.05 -10.01 -19.96
N THR A 145 11.87 -9.57 -19.56
CA THR A 145 11.69 -8.69 -18.39
C THR A 145 10.94 -9.46 -17.32
N TYR A 146 11.51 -9.55 -16.14
CA TYR A 146 10.98 -10.34 -15.04
C TYR A 146 10.60 -9.45 -13.87
N PHE A 147 9.55 -9.85 -13.18
CA PHE A 147 9.09 -9.20 -11.97
C PHE A 147 8.85 -10.21 -10.84
N GLY A 148 9.25 -9.83 -9.63
CA GLY A 148 8.79 -10.44 -8.40
C GLY A 148 7.86 -9.45 -7.69
N LEU A 149 6.65 -9.88 -7.35
CA LEU A 149 5.62 -9.05 -6.75
C LEU A 149 5.30 -9.60 -5.36
N VAL A 150 5.31 -8.74 -4.35
CA VAL A 150 4.91 -9.05 -2.98
C VAL A 150 3.87 -8.02 -2.55
N GLY A 151 2.75 -8.51 -2.02
CA GLY A 151 1.79 -7.71 -1.26
C GLY A 151 1.68 -8.26 0.17
N SER A 152 1.40 -7.40 1.13
CA SER A 152 1.31 -7.78 2.53
C SER A 152 0.06 -7.24 3.21
N GLU A 153 -0.37 -7.96 4.24
CA GLU A 153 -1.50 -7.62 5.11
C GLU A 153 -1.00 -7.55 6.57
N ASP A 154 -1.13 -6.39 7.21
CA ASP A 154 -0.71 -6.09 8.57
C ASP A 154 -1.84 -6.15 9.61
N GLY A 155 -3.08 -6.29 9.16
CA GLY A 155 -4.29 -6.25 9.97
C GLY A 155 -5.30 -7.35 9.63
N THR A 156 -6.53 -6.92 9.33
CA THR A 156 -7.71 -7.80 9.25
C THR A 156 -8.65 -7.53 8.08
N ASP A 157 -8.42 -6.51 7.25
CA ASP A 157 -9.31 -6.18 6.14
C ASP A 157 -9.06 -7.04 4.89
N GLY A 158 -7.89 -7.68 4.80
CA GLY A 158 -7.61 -8.72 3.82
C GLY A 158 -7.33 -8.18 2.43
N ASP A 159 -6.80 -6.96 2.34
CA ASP A 159 -6.57 -6.27 1.07
C ASP A 159 -5.16 -6.51 0.47
N TYR A 160 -4.22 -6.96 1.31
CA TYR A 160 -2.84 -7.30 0.95
C TYR A 160 -2.05 -6.17 0.26
N ASN A 161 -2.37 -4.89 0.53
CA ASN A 161 -1.71 -3.74 -0.08
C ASN A 161 -0.88 -2.88 0.90
N ASP A 162 -0.86 -3.20 2.20
CA ASP A 162 -0.23 -2.41 3.25
C ASP A 162 1.23 -2.09 2.96
N GLY A 163 1.97 -3.12 2.54
CA GLY A 163 3.34 -3.06 2.07
C GLY A 163 3.50 -3.84 0.78
N ILE A 164 4.02 -3.18 -0.24
CA ILE A 164 4.21 -3.76 -1.58
C ILE A 164 5.68 -3.68 -1.94
N ALA A 165 6.24 -4.79 -2.41
CA ALA A 165 7.58 -4.83 -3.00
C ALA A 165 7.51 -5.31 -4.44
N ILE A 166 8.15 -4.55 -5.33
CA ILE A 166 8.26 -4.85 -6.76
C ILE A 166 9.75 -5.05 -7.06
N LEU A 167 10.12 -6.28 -7.40
CA LEU A 167 11.44 -6.64 -7.86
C LEU A 167 11.43 -6.66 -9.39
N ASN A 168 12.47 -6.15 -10.06
CA ASN A 168 12.58 -6.21 -11.52
C ASN A 168 14.00 -6.55 -12.00
N TRP A 169 14.12 -7.41 -13.02
CA TRP A 169 15.39 -7.82 -13.62
C TRP A 169 15.22 -8.36 -15.06
N PRO A 170 16.30 -8.48 -15.86
CA PRO A 170 17.61 -7.84 -15.66
C PRO A 170 17.49 -6.31 -15.76
N LEU A 171 18.51 -5.61 -15.29
CA LEU A 171 18.67 -4.16 -15.49
C LEU A 171 19.69 -3.92 -16.60
N GLY A 172 19.42 -2.96 -17.49
CA GLY A 172 20.36 -2.52 -18.54
C GLY A 172 20.51 -3.50 -19.69
#